data_AF-A0A0G0TVI3-F1
#
_entry.id   AF-A0A0G0TVI3-F1
#
_cell.length_a   1.000
_cell.length_b   1.000
_cell.length_c   1.000
_cell.angle_alpha   90.00
_cell.angle_beta   90.00
_cell.angle_gamma   90.00
#
_symmetry.space_group_name_H-M   'P 1'
#
loop_
_entity.id
_entity.type
_entity.pdbx_description
1 polymer ?
#
loop_
_entity_poly.entity_id
_entity_poly.type
_entity_poly.pdbx_seq_one_letter_code
_entity_poly.pdbx_strand_id
1 'polypeptide(L)'
;EFYNPFSLKYIANKIGAFFSKNTVYTRYDNYFKIKSYLPKNLKIISIKGIRIFTPVSAVYKIPLLSELFAFSEKAFPDTLLKFLGGYFILVLKNENK
;
A
#
# COMPACT_ATOMS: atom_id res chain seq x y z
N GLU A 1 10.22 2.18 1.68
CA GLU A 1 8.86 1.71 1.33
C GLU A 1 8.09 1.35 2.60
N PHE A 2 6.81 1.67 2.68
CA PHE A 2 5.97 1.31 3.83
C PHE A 2 4.96 0.23 3.43
N TYR A 3 5.03 -0.92 4.09
CA TYR A 3 4.10 -2.03 3.86
C TYR A 3 2.92 -1.93 4.83
N ASN A 4 1.71 -1.84 4.30
CA ASN A 4 0.52 -1.68 5.14
C ASN A 4 0.03 -3.02 5.71
N PRO A 5 -0.10 -3.19 7.04
CA PRO A 5 -0.63 -4.42 7.64
C PRO A 5 -2.11 -4.65 7.35
N PHE A 6 -2.86 -3.64 6.93
CA PHE A 6 -4.30 -3.74 6.64
C PHE A 6 -4.61 -3.96 5.15
N SER A 7 -3.72 -4.64 4.41
CA SER A 7 -3.84 -4.81 2.96
C SER A 7 -3.97 -6.27 2.53
N LEU A 8 -4.57 -6.51 1.35
CA LEU A 8 -4.56 -7.85 0.73
C LEU A 8 -3.12 -8.33 0.48
N LYS A 9 -2.21 -7.41 0.17
CA LYS A 9 -0.78 -7.70 0.02
C LYS A 9 -0.17 -8.24 1.31
N TYR A 10 -0.53 -7.70 2.48
CA TYR A 10 -0.04 -8.21 3.76
C TYR A 10 -0.43 -9.68 3.95
N ILE A 11 -1.68 -10.02 3.65
CA ILE A 11 -2.18 -11.40 3.71
C ILE A 11 -1.38 -12.29 2.75
N ALA A 12 -1.21 -11.88 1.50
CA ALA A 12 -0.42 -12.63 0.53
C ALA A 12 1.05 -12.81 0.94
N ASN A 13 1.68 -11.77 1.52
CA ASN A 13 3.03 -11.85 2.06
C ASN A 13 3.11 -12.84 3.23
N LYS A 14 2.13 -12.86 4.13
CA LYS A 14 2.09 -13.80 5.27
C LYS A 14 1.94 -15.25 4.81
N ILE A 15 1.06 -15.48 3.83
CA ILE A 15 0.91 -16.81 3.20
C ILE A 15 2.21 -17.22 2.51
N GLY A 16 2.80 -16.34 1.70
CA GLY A 16 4.07 -16.62 1.02
C GLY A 16 5.22 -16.90 2.01
N ALA A 17 5.26 -16.16 3.12
CA ALA A 17 6.25 -16.36 4.18
C ALA A 17 6.07 -17.72 4.89
N PHE A 18 4.83 -18.18 5.09
CA PHE A 18 4.55 -19.49 5.68
C PHE A 18 5.11 -20.64 4.83
N PHE A 19 5.05 -20.53 3.50
CA PHE A 19 5.55 -21.56 2.58
C PHE A 19 7.03 -21.41 2.19
N SER A 20 7.68 -20.31 2.54
CA SER A 20 9.06 -20.03 2.14
C SER A 20 10.06 -20.41 3.23
N LYS A 21 11.13 -21.11 2.84
CA LYS A 21 12.25 -21.44 3.73
C LYS A 21 13.18 -20.25 4.02
N ASN A 22 13.16 -19.22 3.16
CA ASN A 22 14.05 -18.06 3.23
C ASN A 22 13.23 -16.77 3.28
N THR A 23 12.67 -16.45 4.45
CA THR A 23 11.91 -15.21 4.63
C THR A 23 12.82 -14.08 5.08
N VAL A 24 12.81 -12.98 4.35
CA VAL A 24 13.46 -11.74 4.78
C VAL A 24 12.49 -10.98 5.69
N TYR A 25 13.01 -10.41 6.78
CA TYR A 25 12.22 -9.57 7.66
C TYR A 25 11.59 -8.41 6.86
N THR A 26 10.27 -8.29 6.94
CA THR A 26 9.51 -7.20 6.34
C THR A 26 8.84 -6.41 7.45
N ARG A 27 9.16 -5.12 7.56
CA ARG A 27 8.51 -4.21 8.50
C ARG A 27 7.18 -3.72 7.92
N TYR A 28 6.13 -3.77 8.73
CA TYR A 28 4.79 -3.30 8.37
C TYR A 28 4.42 -2.08 9.21
N ASP A 29 4.06 -1.00 8.54
CA ASP A 29 3.72 0.28 9.14
C ASP A 29 2.34 0.71 8.64
N ASN A 30 1.37 0.86 9.55
CA ASN A 30 0.08 1.46 9.22
C ASN A 30 0.19 2.98 9.11
N TYR A 31 -0.87 3.62 8.60
CA TYR A 31 -0.90 5.08 8.43
C TYR A 31 -0.52 5.87 9.70
N PHE A 32 -1.06 5.49 10.86
CA PHE A 32 -0.77 6.19 12.13
C PHE A 32 0.72 6.08 12.51
N LYS A 33 1.31 4.90 12.32
CA LYS A 33 2.74 4.67 12.55
C LYS A 33 3.60 5.49 11.59
N ILE A 34 3.23 5.54 10.31
CA ILE A 34 3.96 6.34 9.32
C ILE A 34 3.90 7.83 9.68
N LYS A 35 2.72 8.33 10.07
CA LYS A 35 2.54 9.71 10.52
C LYS A 35 3.46 10.06 11.71
N SER A 36 3.71 9.12 12.61
CA SER A 36 4.60 9.31 13.76
C SER A 36 6.08 9.51 13.38
N TYR A 37 6.47 9.12 12.15
CA TYR A 37 7.83 9.31 11.66
C TYR A 37 8.06 10.70 11.04
N LEU A 38 6.99 11.44 10.76
CA LEU A 38 7.12 12.72 10.10
C LEU A 38 7.63 13.79 11.06
N PRO A 39 8.62 14.60 10.64
CA PRO A 39 8.99 15.83 11.34
C PRO A 39 7.78 16.75 11.58
N LYS A 40 7.79 17.49 12.69
CA LYS A 40 6.68 18.36 13.10
C LYS A 40 6.36 19.47 12.08
N ASN A 41 7.32 19.86 11.24
CA ASN A 41 7.15 20.89 10.22
C ASN A 41 6.59 20.36 8.89
N LEU A 42 6.29 19.06 8.79
CA LEU A 42 5.66 18.46 7.61
C LEU A 42 4.21 18.09 7.90
N LYS A 43 3.31 18.59 7.05
CA LYS A 43 1.89 18.26 7.09
C LYS A 43 1.52 17.33 5.93
N ILE A 44 0.82 16.25 6.25
CA ILE A 44 0.22 15.38 5.22
C ILE A 44 -0.98 16.12 4.63
N ILE A 45 -0.90 16.44 3.33
CA ILE A 45 -2.00 17.11 2.61
C ILE A 45 -2.81 16.13 1.75
N SER A 46 -2.21 15.01 1.35
CA SER A 46 -2.92 13.94 0.64
C SER A 46 -2.27 12.59 0.88
N ILE A 47 -3.07 11.54 0.73
CA ILE A 47 -2.69 10.15 0.87
C ILE A 47 -3.33 9.40 -0.27
N LYS A 48 -2.55 8.58 -0.97
CA LYS A 48 -3.04 7.62 -1.95
C LYS A 48 -2.66 6.21 -1.54
N GLY A 49 -3.62 5.29 -1.64
CA GLY A 49 -3.36 3.86 -1.50
C GLY A 49 -3.03 3.27 -2.86
N ILE A 50 -2.01 2.43 -2.93
CA ILE A 50 -1.67 1.69 -4.15
C ILE A 50 -1.65 0.19 -3.88
N ARG A 51 -1.95 -0.62 -4.90
CA ARG A 51 -2.15 -2.06 -4.76
C ARG A 51 -3.20 -2.38 -3.70
N ILE A 52 -4.36 -1.73 -3.83
CA ILE A 52 -5.52 -1.95 -2.95
C ILE A 52 -6.12 -3.33 -3.23
N PHE A 53 -6.30 -3.65 -4.51
CA PHE A 53 -6.96 -4.87 -4.95
C PHE A 53 -5.98 -5.94 -5.41
N THR A 54 -4.78 -5.58 -5.85
CA THR A 54 -3.82 -6.51 -6.47
C THR A 54 -2.75 -6.99 -5.48
N PRO A 55 -2.96 -8.09 -4.75
CA PRO A 55 -1.99 -8.59 -3.78
C PRO A 55 -0.74 -9.19 -4.45
N VAL A 56 -0.90 -9.79 -5.63
CA VAL A 56 0.15 -10.50 -6.38
C VAL A 56 0.14 -10.10 -7.85
N SER A 57 1.32 -10.08 -8.49
CA SER A 57 1.46 -9.69 -9.90
C SER A 57 0.86 -10.71 -10.89
N ALA A 58 0.64 -11.95 -10.45
CA ALA A 58 0.09 -13.01 -11.29
C ALA A 58 -1.29 -12.66 -11.89
N VAL A 59 -2.07 -11.79 -11.22
CA VAL A 59 -3.38 -11.32 -11.71
C VAL A 59 -3.27 -10.65 -13.09
N TYR A 60 -2.17 -9.93 -13.35
CA TYR A 60 -1.96 -9.23 -14.62
C TYR A 60 -1.57 -10.15 -15.78
N LYS A 61 -1.37 -11.45 -15.53
CA LYS A 61 -1.12 -12.44 -16.60
C LYS A 61 -2.41 -12.91 -17.28
N ILE A 62 -3.57 -12.61 -16.70
CA ILE A 62 -4.88 -13.02 -17.23
C ILE A 62 -5.50 -11.79 -17.91
N PRO A 63 -5.67 -11.77 -19.25
CA PRO A 63 -6.03 -10.57 -20.01
C PRO A 63 -7.23 -9.80 -19.45
N LEU A 64 -8.34 -10.50 -19.18
CA LEU A 64 -9.56 -9.87 -18.66
C LEU A 64 -9.42 -9.34 -17.22
N LEU A 65 -8.72 -10.08 -16.36
CA LEU A 65 -8.47 -9.61 -14.99
C LEU A 65 -7.47 -8.46 -14.98
N SER A 66 -6.51 -8.44 -15.90
CA SER A 66 -5.50 -7.40 -15.96
C SER A 66 -6.13 -6.00 -16.12
N GLU A 67 -7.13 -5.88 -16.98
CA GLU A 67 -7.84 -4.62 -17.24
C GLU A 67 -8.71 -4.22 -16.06
N LEU A 68 -9.46 -5.16 -15.48
CA LEU A 68 -10.34 -4.90 -14.34
C LEU A 68 -9.53 -4.42 -13.11
N PHE A 69 -8.42 -5.09 -12.81
CA PHE A 69 -7.56 -4.71 -11.70
C PHE A 69 -6.84 -3.40 -12.00
N ALA A 70 -6.34 -3.19 -13.23
CA ALA A 70 -5.72 -1.91 -13.61
C ALA A 70 -6.70 -0.73 -13.50
N PHE A 71 -7.96 -0.91 -13.89
CA PHE A 71 -9.00 0.09 -13.71
C PHE A 71 -9.27 0.38 -12.23
N SER A 72 -9.44 -0.67 -11.44
CA SER A 72 -9.72 -0.56 -10.00
C SER A 72 -8.57 0.12 -9.24
N GLU A 73 -7.32 -0.20 -9.57
CA GLU A 73 -6.13 0.44 -8.98
C GLU A 73 -5.98 1.91 -9.41
N LYS A 74 -6.60 2.35 -10.50
CA LYS A 74 -6.64 3.76 -10.91
C LYS A 74 -7.80 4.53 -10.29
N ALA A 75 -8.95 3.88 -10.08
CA ALA A 75 -10.18 4.54 -9.63
C ALA A 75 -10.24 4.77 -8.12
N PHE A 76 -9.70 3.85 -7.31
CA PHE A 76 -9.86 3.89 -5.85
C PHE A 76 -8.72 4.50 -5.00
N PRO A 77 -7.53 4.90 -5.51
CA PRO A 77 -6.43 5.42 -4.68
C PRO A 77 -6.77 6.59 -3.76
N ASP A 78 -7.70 7.45 -4.17
CA ASP A 78 -8.06 8.67 -3.44
C ASP A 78 -9.30 8.47 -2.53
N THR A 79 -9.95 7.31 -2.58
CA THR A 79 -11.16 6.96 -1.79
C THR A 79 -10.84 6.52 -0.36
N LEU A 80 -11.84 6.15 0.44
CA LEU A 80 -11.62 5.55 1.77
C LEU A 80 -10.87 4.21 1.71
N LEU A 81 -10.96 3.48 0.59
CA LEU A 81 -10.22 2.23 0.40
C LEU A 81 -8.71 2.42 0.33
N LYS A 82 -8.23 3.66 0.23
CA LYS A 82 -6.80 3.97 0.25
C LYS A 82 -6.09 3.39 1.47
N PHE A 83 -6.77 3.30 2.62
CA PHE A 83 -6.23 2.72 3.85
C PHE A 83 -6.01 1.21 3.79
N LEU A 84 -6.50 0.54 2.74
CA LEU A 84 -6.27 -0.88 2.43
C LEU A 84 -5.18 -1.09 1.37
N GLY A 85 -4.58 -0.01 0.84
CA GLY A 85 -3.49 -0.10 -0.13
C GLY A 85 -2.31 -0.88 0.44
N GLY A 86 -1.71 -1.78 -0.35
CA GLY A 86 -0.48 -2.47 0.03
C GLY A 86 0.68 -1.51 0.35
N TYR A 87 0.65 -0.32 -0.26
CA TYR A 87 1.53 0.78 0.06
C TYR A 87 0.77 2.11 0.08
N PHE A 88 1.41 3.12 0.67
CA PHE A 88 0.94 4.49 0.69
C PHE A 88 1.87 5.42 -0.07
N ILE A 89 1.28 6.34 -0.82
CA ILE A 89 1.94 7.55 -1.31
C ILE A 89 1.43 8.71 -0.45
N LEU A 90 2.35 9.39 0.23
CA LEU A 90 2.05 10.55 1.06
C LEU A 90 2.50 11.81 0.33
N VAL A 91 1.59 12.76 0.17
CA VAL A 91 1.93 14.11 -0.28
C VAL A 91 2.08 14.99 0.95
N LEU A 92 3.29 15.54 1.12
CA LEU A 92 3.66 16.34 2.27
C LEU A 92 3.86 17.79 1.85
N LYS A 93 3.40 18.72 2.69
CA LYS A 93 3.70 20.14 2.59
C LYS A 93 4.60 20.54 3.77
N ASN A 94 5.66 21.28 3.48
CA ASN A 94 6.45 21.93 4.51
C ASN A 94 5.71 23.19 4.97
N GLU A 95 5.50 23.36 6.27
CA GLU A 95 4.81 24.55 6.80
C GLU A 95 5.72 25.79 6.85
N ASN A 96 7.04 25.62 6.72
CA ASN A 96 8.01 26.72 6.74
C ASN A 96 8.25 27.37 5.36
N LYS A 97 7.52 26.96 4.31
CA LYS A 97 7.60 27.48 2.94
C LYS A 97 6.21 27.60 2.33
#